data_AF-A0A957F3Y4-F1
#
_entry.id   AF-A0A957F3Y4-F1
#
_cell.length_a   1.000
_cell.length_b   1.000
_cell.length_c   1.000
_cell.angle_alpha   90.00
_cell.angle_beta   90.00
_cell.angle_gamma   90.00
#
_symmetry.space_group_name_H-M   'P 1'
#
loop_
_entity.id
_entity.type
_entity.pdbx_description
1 polymer ?
#
loop_
_entity_poly.entity_id
_entity_poly.type
_entity_poly.pdbx_seq_one_letter_code
_entity_poly.pdbx_strand_id
1 'polypeptide(L)' 'LVDATFWSSAELGGRPPVAHPLLPDTLARFAHIPGQLVLTHLNHTNPVLRPGSAARAAVNAAGAQIAAAGWTFAL' A
#
# COMPACT_ATOMS: atom_id res chain seq x y z
N LEU A 1 -9.74 2.66 -5.39
CA LEU A 1 -8.46 1.91 -5.48
C LEU A 1 -7.33 2.90 -5.69
N VAL A 2 -6.21 2.76 -4.98
CA VAL A 2 -5.08 3.71 -5.02
C VAL A 2 -3.73 2.96 -5.03
N ASP A 3 -2.72 3.55 -5.67
CA ASP A 3 -1.35 3.03 -5.75
C ASP A 3 -0.71 2.80 -4.36
N ALA A 4 -0.05 1.66 -4.23
CA ALA A 4 0.66 1.22 -3.03
C ALA A 4 1.95 0.47 -3.40
N THR A 5 2.63 0.90 -4.47
CA THR A 5 3.70 0.13 -5.11
C THR A 5 4.83 -0.18 -4.15
N PHE A 6 5.38 0.84 -3.50
CA PHE A 6 6.50 0.72 -2.58
C PHE A 6 6.13 1.24 -1.20
N TRP A 7 6.52 0.52 -0.15
CA TRP A 7 6.51 1.01 1.22
C TRP A 7 7.62 2.03 1.47
N SER A 8 8.80 1.81 0.88
CA SER A 8 9.98 2.68 1.05
C SER A 8 10.92 2.62 -0.15
N SER A 9 11.79 3.61 -0.28
CA SER A 9 12.84 3.61 -1.31
C SER A 9 13.84 2.46 -1.17
N ALA A 10 13.94 1.83 0.00
CA ALA A 10 14.81 0.67 0.22
C ALA A 10 14.46 -0.52 -0.69
N GLU A 11 13.21 -0.61 -1.15
CA GLU A 11 12.76 -1.63 -2.09
C GLU A 11 13.36 -1.51 -3.49
N LEU A 12 13.91 -0.35 -3.84
CA LEU A 12 14.51 -0.08 -5.14
C LEU A 12 15.94 -0.63 -5.26
N GLY A 13 16.56 -1.06 -4.16
CA GLY A 13 17.91 -1.63 -4.17
C GLY A 13 18.97 -0.67 -4.74
N GLY A 14 18.85 0.64 -4.43
CA GLY A 14 19.76 1.67 -4.92
C GLY A 14 19.46 2.20 -6.33
N ARG A 15 18.42 1.69 -7.00
CA ARG A 15 17.93 2.26 -8.26
C ARG A 15 17.29 3.63 -8.03
N PRO A 16 17.29 4.52 -9.05
CA PRO A 16 16.62 5.81 -8.94
C PRO A 16 15.12 5.63 -8.66
N PRO A 17 14.49 6.60 -7.96
CA PRO A 17 13.05 6.58 -7.71
C PRO A 17 12.23 6.47 -8.99
N VAL A 18 11.19 5.64 -8.93
CA VAL A 18 10.14 5.54 -9.96
C VAL A 18 8.97 6.39 -9.48
N ALA A 19 8.16 6.93 -10.42
CA ALA A 19 7.06 7.84 -10.14
C ALA A 19 5.84 7.17 -9.47
N HIS A 20 6.05 6.61 -8.28
CA HIS A 20 5.01 6.10 -7.38
C HIS A 20 5.15 6.79 -6.02
N PRO A 21 4.05 7.21 -5.39
CA PRO A 21 4.10 7.65 -4.00
C PRO A 21 4.52 6.48 -3.11
N LEU A 22 5.18 6.78 -1.99
CA LEU A 22 5.38 5.75 -0.98
C LEU A 22 4.05 5.46 -0.28
N LEU A 23 3.82 4.20 0.05
CA LEU A 23 2.60 3.74 0.70
C LEU A 23 2.27 4.54 1.98
N PRO A 24 3.23 4.85 2.88
CA PRO A 24 2.96 5.68 4.05
C PRO A 24 2.43 7.09 3.70
N ASP A 25 2.92 7.69 2.61
CA ASP A 25 2.44 9.00 2.15
C ASP A 25 1.00 8.89 1.62
N THR A 26 0.68 7.80 0.91
CA THR A 26 -0.69 7.48 0.50
C THR A 26 -1.60 7.32 1.72
N LEU A 27 -1.19 6.58 2.76
CA LEU A 27 -1.99 6.42 3.97
C LEU A 27 -2.24 7.76 4.66
N ALA A 28 -1.21 8.59 4.82
CA ALA A 28 -1.33 9.91 5.43
C ALA A 28 -2.29 10.82 4.65
N ARG A 29 -2.19 10.82 3.31
CA ARG A 29 -3.06 11.62 2.43
C ARG A 29 -4.54 11.25 2.57
N PHE A 30 -4.84 9.97 2.78
CA PHE A 30 -6.22 9.45 2.84
C PHE A 30 -6.71 9.14 4.27
N ALA A 31 -6.00 9.60 5.30
CA ALA A 31 -6.36 9.37 6.71
C ALA A 31 -7.76 9.90 7.09
N HIS A 32 -8.33 10.80 6.29
CA HIS A 32 -9.67 11.37 6.49
C HIS A 32 -10.83 10.48 6.01
N ILE A 33 -10.55 9.35 5.33
CA ILE A 33 -11.56 8.40 4.83
C ILE A 33 -11.22 6.94 5.20
N PRO A 34 -11.04 6.61 6.50
CA PRO A 34 -10.74 5.25 6.91
C PRO A 34 -11.84 4.28 6.45
N GLY A 35 -11.47 3.04 6.13
CA GLY A 35 -12.39 1.99 5.67
C GLY A 35 -12.76 2.06 4.18
N GLN A 36 -12.46 3.16 3.49
CA GLN A 36 -12.77 3.32 2.06
C GLN A 36 -11.54 3.14 1.16
N LEU A 37 -10.33 3.20 1.75
CA LEU A 37 -9.09 3.12 1.00
C LEU A 37 -8.73 1.67 0.69
N VAL A 38 -8.75 1.31 -0.60
CA VAL A 38 -8.23 0.04 -1.10
C VAL A 38 -6.93 0.27 -1.87
N LEU A 39 -5.84 -0.28 -1.35
CA LEU A 39 -4.48 -0.23 -1.86
C LEU A 39 -4.26 -1.33 -2.90
N THR A 40 -3.66 -1.00 -4.05
CA THR A 40 -3.38 -1.93 -5.15
C THR A 40 -2.03 -1.63 -5.82
N HIS A 41 -1.70 -2.38 -6.87
CA HIS A 41 -0.45 -2.22 -7.65
C HIS A 41 0.81 -2.41 -6.79
N LEU A 42 0.82 -3.46 -5.96
CA LEU A 42 1.95 -3.70 -5.06
C LEU A 42 3.13 -4.31 -5.81
N ASN A 43 4.33 -3.76 -5.60
CA ASN A 43 5.53 -4.45 -6.04
C ASN A 43 5.75 -5.71 -5.18
N HIS A 44 6.34 -6.75 -5.77
CA HIS A 44 6.61 -8.02 -5.09
C HIS A 44 7.54 -7.90 -3.88
N THR A 45 8.35 -6.84 -3.79
CA THR A 45 9.22 -6.57 -2.64
C THR A 45 8.50 -5.88 -1.48
N ASN A 46 7.26 -5.43 -1.68
CA ASN A 46 6.56 -4.62 -0.71
C ASN A 46 6.30 -5.39 0.60
N PRO A 47 6.80 -4.89 1.75
CA PRO A 47 6.70 -5.58 3.03
C PRO A 47 5.26 -5.84 3.47
N VAL A 48 4.27 -5.10 2.97
CA VAL A 48 2.86 -5.35 3.32
C VAL A 48 2.38 -6.71 2.80
N LEU A 49 3.01 -7.28 1.77
CA LEU A 49 2.66 -8.61 1.28
C LEU A 49 3.02 -9.72 2.28
N ARG A 50 3.97 -9.48 3.19
CA ARG A 50 4.36 -10.45 4.22
C ARG A 50 3.34 -10.49 5.35
N PRO A 51 2.71 -11.65 5.65
CA PRO A 51 1.86 -11.81 6.82
C PRO A 51 2.62 -11.43 8.10
N GLY A 52 1.96 -10.68 9.01
CA GLY A 52 2.54 -10.27 10.29
C GLY A 52 3.61 -9.17 10.23
N SER A 53 3.90 -8.58 9.06
CA SER A 53 4.86 -7.49 8.98
C SER A 53 4.33 -6.22 9.66
N ALA A 54 5.24 -5.40 10.22
CA ALA A 54 4.89 -4.09 10.77
C ALA A 54 4.21 -3.19 9.74
N ALA A 55 4.62 -3.29 8.47
CA ALA A 55 3.99 -2.57 7.35
C ALA A 55 2.52 -2.98 7.14
N ARG A 56 2.22 -4.29 7.16
CA ARG A 56 0.84 -4.80 7.10
C ARG A 56 0.03 -4.34 8.32
N ALA A 57 0.62 -4.38 9.52
CA ALA A 57 -0.04 -3.91 10.73
C ALA A 57 -0.39 -2.41 10.65
N ALA A 58 0.51 -1.57 10.12
CA ALA A 58 0.27 -0.15 9.92
C ALA A 58 -0.86 0.14 8.92
N VAL A 59 -0.92 -0.60 7.80
CA VAL A 59 -2.04 -0.51 6.83
C VAL A 59 -3.37 -0.84 7.51
N ASN A 60 -3.41 -1.94 8.27
CA ASN A 60 -4.62 -2.35 8.98
C ASN A 60 -5.03 -1.30 10.03
N ALA A 61 -4.06 -0.74 10.78
CA ALA A 61 -4.31 0.30 11.78
C ALA A 61 -4.83 1.60 11.17
N ALA A 62 -4.43 1.92 9.94
CA ALA A 62 -4.96 3.06 9.17
C ALA A 62 -6.37 2.83 8.61
N GLY A 63 -6.95 1.64 8.82
CA GLY A 63 -8.27 1.28 8.28
C GLY A 63 -8.27 1.10 6.76
N ALA A 64 -7.10 0.89 6.14
CA ALA A 64 -6.99 0.63 4.71
C ALA A 64 -7.00 -0.88 4.42
N GLN A 65 -7.43 -1.25 3.22
CA GLN A 65 -7.46 -2.62 2.73
C GLN A 65 -6.42 -2.82 1.64
N ILE A 66 -5.88 -4.03 1.50
CA ILE A 66 -4.98 -4.40 0.40
C ILE A 66 -5.77 -5.29 -0.54
N ALA A 67 -5.90 -4.85 -1.80
CA ALA A 67 -6.57 -5.61 -2.84
C ALA A 67 -5.90 -6.97 -3.05
N ALA A 68 -6.71 -7.99 -3.29
CA ALA A 68 -6.25 -9.28 -3.77
C ALA A 68 -6.76 -9.54 -5.19
N ALA A 69 -6.02 -10.38 -5.92
CA ALA A 69 -6.45 -10.80 -7.25
C ALA A 69 -7.85 -11.43 -7.19
N GLY A 70 -8.70 -11.07 -8.15
CA GLY A 70 -10.08 -11.55 -8.23
C GLY A 70 -11.11 -10.76 -7.41
N TRP A 71 -10.70 -9.73 -6.65
CA TRP A 71 -11.66 -8.83 -6.03
C TRP A 71 -12.51 -8.11 -7.08
N THR A 72 -13.82 -8.11 -6.88
CA THR A 72 -14.79 -7.34 -7.66
C THR A 72 -15.36 -6.22 -6.78
N PHE A 73 -15.73 -5.11 -7.41
CA PHE A 73 -16.34 -3.97 -6.72
C PHE A 73 -17.66 -3.64 -7.43
N ALA A 74 -18.72 -3.47 -6.65
CA ALA A 74 -19.94 -2.83 -7.12
C ALA A 74 -19.75 -1.32 -6.93
N LEU A 75 -19.99 -0.55 -7.99
CA LEU A 75 -19.86 0.91 -8.02
C LEU A 75 -21.25 1.55 -8.05
#